data_AF-A0A034UXC1-F1
#
_entry.id   AF-A0A034UXC1-F1
#
_cell.length_a   1.000
_cell.length_b   1.000
_cell.length_c   1.000
_cell.angle_alpha   90.00
_cell.angle_beta   90.00
_cell.angle_gamma   90.00
#
_symmetry.space_group_name_H-M   'P 1'
#
loop_
_entity.id
_entity.type
_entity.pdbx_description
1 polymer ?
#
loop_
_entity_poly.entity_id
_entity_poly.type
_entity_poly.pdbx_seq_one_letter_code
_entity_poly.pdbx_strand_id
1 'polypeptide(L)'
;GKPKSHGVNELKPYRGLQSIAEERVGRRLGGLRVLNSYWVAQDASYKYFEVILVDIHHNAIRRDPKINWLCKHVHKHRELRGLTSAGKSSRGIGKGYRYSQTIGGSRRAAWKRKNTLQMHR
;
A
#
# COMPACT_ATOMS: atom_id res chain seq x y z
N GLY A 1 22.72 22.85 5.28
CA GLY A 1 21.90 22.14 4.26
C GLY A 1 21.47 23.12 3.18
N LYS A 2 20.90 22.66 2.07
CA LYS A 2 20.33 23.56 1.03
C LYS A 2 18.98 24.11 1.53
N PRO A 3 18.65 25.40 1.31
CA PRO A 3 17.37 25.98 1.76
C PRO A 3 16.12 25.21 1.30
N LYS A 4 16.18 24.54 0.13
CA LYS A 4 15.10 23.68 -0.41
C LYS A 4 14.57 22.63 0.58
N SER A 5 15.39 22.14 1.51
CA SER A 5 15.01 21.07 2.46
C SER A 5 14.90 21.54 3.91
N HIS A 6 14.83 22.85 4.16
CA HIS A 6 14.73 23.40 5.52
C HIS A 6 13.30 23.44 6.09
N GLY A 7 12.28 23.03 5.32
CA GLY A 7 10.88 22.99 5.81
C GLY A 7 10.66 21.96 6.91
N VAL A 8 9.90 22.33 7.95
CA VAL A 8 9.66 21.47 9.13
C VAL A 8 8.17 21.20 9.37
N ASN A 9 7.36 22.26 9.58
CA ASN A 9 6.01 22.11 10.15
C ASN A 9 4.92 21.64 9.16
N GLU A 10 5.03 21.99 7.87
CA GLU A 10 3.95 21.78 6.90
C GLU A 10 4.11 20.53 6.03
N LEU A 11 5.08 19.67 6.35
CA LEU A 11 5.32 18.42 5.62
C LEU A 11 4.14 17.46 5.79
N LYS A 12 3.64 16.92 4.68
CA LYS A 12 2.55 15.93 4.67
C LYS A 12 3.08 14.53 4.37
N PRO A 13 2.53 13.48 5.01
CA PRO A 13 2.95 12.12 4.73
C PRO A 13 2.61 11.72 3.29
N TYR A 14 3.49 10.95 2.65
CA TYR A 14 3.26 10.44 1.30
C TYR A 14 2.08 9.44 1.23
N ARG A 15 1.84 8.70 2.32
CA ARG A 15 0.78 7.69 2.42
C ARG A 15 -0.41 8.25 3.21
N GLY A 16 -1.61 7.80 2.86
CA GLY A 16 -2.83 8.16 3.60
C GLY A 16 -2.87 7.55 5.00
N LEU A 17 -3.56 8.23 5.92
CA LEU A 17 -3.73 7.79 7.32
C LEU A 17 -4.37 6.39 7.44
N GLN A 18 -5.27 6.04 6.52
CA GLN A 18 -5.88 4.72 6.45
C GLN A 18 -4.84 3.60 6.19
N SER A 19 -3.89 3.83 5.28
CA SER A 19 -2.80 2.87 5.02
C SER A 19 -1.85 2.75 6.22
N ILE A 20 -1.68 3.84 6.98
CA ILE A 20 -0.89 3.82 8.23
C ILE A 20 -1.62 2.99 9.30
N ALA A 21 -2.95 3.10 9.39
CA ALA A 21 -3.75 2.26 10.29
C ALA A 21 -3.63 0.76 9.93
N GLU A 22 -3.75 0.41 8.65
CA GLU A 22 -3.53 -0.97 8.16
C GLU A 22 -2.15 -1.50 8.55
N GLU A 23 -1.10 -0.69 8.38
CA GLU A 23 0.27 -1.07 8.76
C GLU A 23 0.41 -1.31 10.26
N ARG A 24 -0.14 -0.42 11.11
CA ARG A 24 -0.07 -0.57 12.57
C ARG A 24 -0.70 -1.88 13.02
N VAL A 25 -1.89 -2.19 12.49
CA VAL A 25 -2.61 -3.43 12.81
C VAL A 25 -1.89 -4.66 12.25
N GLY A 26 -1.43 -4.62 11.01
CA GLY A 26 -0.70 -5.72 10.37
C GLY A 26 0.63 -6.06 11.07
N ARG A 27 1.32 -5.06 11.63
CA ARG A 27 2.51 -5.28 12.48
C ARG A 27 2.15 -5.91 13.83
N ARG A 28 1.06 -5.46 14.46
CA ARG A 28 0.59 -6.00 15.74
C ARG A 28 0.09 -7.45 15.61
N LEU A 29 -0.58 -7.77 14.51
CA LEU A 29 -1.22 -9.07 14.24
C LEU A 29 -0.56 -9.79 13.06
N GLY A 30 0.75 -10.03 13.14
CA GLY A 30 1.54 -10.60 12.04
C GLY A 30 1.14 -12.03 11.59
N GLY A 31 0.44 -12.78 12.45
CA GLY A 31 -0.14 -14.08 12.12
C GLY A 31 -1.28 -14.01 11.11
N LEU A 32 -1.97 -12.86 11.04
CA LEU A 32 -3.10 -12.63 10.15
C LEU A 32 -2.66 -11.92 8.86
N ARG A 33 -3.60 -11.77 7.91
CA ARG A 33 -3.39 -10.99 6.68
C ARG A 33 -4.42 -9.87 6.60
N VAL A 34 -3.94 -8.65 6.36
CA VAL A 34 -4.80 -7.50 6.08
C VAL A 34 -5.46 -7.70 4.72
N LEU A 35 -6.80 -7.69 4.69
CA LEU A 35 -7.60 -7.73 3.48
C LEU A 35 -7.82 -6.32 2.93
N ASN A 36 -8.51 -5.48 3.73
CA ASN A 36 -8.86 -4.10 3.41
C ASN A 36 -9.20 -3.32 4.70
N SER A 37 -9.59 -2.06 4.56
CA SER A 37 -10.05 -1.22 5.66
C SER A 37 -11.11 -0.21 5.20
N TYR A 38 -11.83 0.40 6.13
CA TYR A 38 -12.77 1.50 5.85
C TYR A 38 -12.80 2.52 6.98
N TRP A 39 -13.26 3.73 6.66
CA TRP A 39 -13.46 4.82 7.61
C TRP A 39 -14.73 4.59 8.42
N VAL A 40 -14.68 4.92 9.71
CA VAL A 40 -15.81 4.77 10.63
C VAL A 40 -16.26 6.12 11.16
N ALA A 41 -15.33 6.89 11.72
CA ALA A 41 -15.60 8.17 12.35
C ALA A 41 -14.34 9.04 12.35
N GLN A 42 -14.50 10.33 12.65
CA GLN A 42 -13.37 11.22 12.93
C GLN A 42 -13.78 12.26 13.97
N ASP A 43 -12.81 12.69 14.77
CA ASP A 43 -12.91 13.87 15.62
C ASP A 43 -11.82 14.88 15.22
N ALA A 44 -11.59 15.92 16.04
CA ALA A 44 -10.58 16.94 15.76
C ALA A 44 -9.13 16.42 15.80
N SER A 45 -8.88 15.35 16.56
CA SER A 45 -7.55 14.79 16.83
C SER A 45 -7.27 13.47 16.11
N TYR A 46 -8.30 12.66 15.87
CA TYR A 46 -8.19 11.28 15.41
C TYR A 46 -9.12 10.97 14.25
N LYS A 47 -8.67 10.00 13.44
CA LYS A 47 -9.50 9.32 12.43
C LYS A 47 -9.55 7.84 12.76
N TYR A 48 -10.76 7.31 12.81
CA TYR A 48 -11.03 5.92 13.17
C TYR A 48 -11.28 5.10 11.91
N PHE A 49 -10.61 3.94 11.84
CA PHE A 49 -10.71 3.00 10.73
C PHE A 49 -10.89 1.59 11.28
N GLU A 50 -11.74 0.80 10.62
CA GLU A 50 -11.83 -0.64 10.83
C GLU A 50 -11.00 -1.37 9.78
N VAL A 51 -10.19 -2.32 10.24
CA VAL A 51 -9.27 -3.10 9.40
C VAL A 51 -9.72 -4.55 9.41
N ILE A 52 -10.03 -5.07 8.22
CA ILE A 52 -10.46 -6.46 8.03
C ILE A 52 -9.23 -7.35 7.94
N LEU A 53 -9.12 -8.30 8.86
CA LEU A 53 -8.06 -9.29 8.91
C LEU A 53 -8.59 -10.69 8.63
N VAL A 54 -7.74 -11.52 8.05
CA VAL A 54 -8.06 -12.91 7.72
C VAL A 54 -7.00 -13.83 8.31
N ASP A 55 -7.45 -14.89 8.98
CA ASP A 55 -6.58 -15.97 9.42
C ASP A 55 -6.32 -16.97 8.28
N ILE A 56 -5.05 -17.12 7.90
CA ILE A 56 -4.63 -18.02 6.82
C ILE A 56 -4.45 -19.47 7.26
N HIS A 57 -4.42 -19.72 8.57
CA HIS A 57 -4.26 -21.05 9.16
C HIS A 57 -5.62 -21.74 9.36
N HIS A 58 -6.72 -20.97 9.36
CA HIS A 58 -8.06 -21.52 9.52
C HIS A 58 -8.51 -22.36 8.31
N ASN A 59 -8.95 -23.59 8.56
CA ASN A 59 -9.33 -24.53 7.50
C ASN A 59 -10.47 -24.03 6.60
N ALA A 60 -11.44 -23.28 7.15
CA ALA A 60 -12.51 -22.68 6.34
C ALA A 60 -11.97 -21.71 5.27
N ILE A 61 -10.95 -20.91 5.60
CA ILE A 61 -10.33 -19.97 4.66
C ILE A 61 -9.47 -20.72 3.63
N ARG A 62 -8.77 -21.76 4.06
CA ARG A 62 -7.91 -22.56 3.17
C ARG A 62 -8.71 -23.36 2.14
N ARG A 63 -9.87 -23.88 2.53
CA ARG A 63 -10.76 -24.69 1.67
C ARG A 63 -11.66 -23.85 0.77
N ASP A 64 -11.95 -22.59 1.14
CA ASP A 64 -12.82 -21.71 0.35
C ASP A 64 -12.08 -21.14 -0.88
N PRO A 65 -12.47 -21.51 -2.12
CA PRO A 65 -11.84 -21.00 -3.34
C PRO A 65 -12.01 -19.48 -3.55
N LYS A 66 -12.95 -18.82 -2.87
CA LYS A 66 -13.19 -17.37 -3.02
C LYS A 66 -12.10 -16.53 -2.37
N ILE A 67 -11.49 -17.00 -1.28
CA ILE A 67 -10.56 -16.21 -0.46
C ILE A 67 -9.19 -16.87 -0.27
N ASN A 68 -9.05 -18.18 -0.53
CA ASN A 68 -7.81 -18.91 -0.31
C ASN A 68 -6.59 -18.36 -1.08
N TRP A 69 -6.79 -17.50 -2.08
CA TRP A 69 -5.72 -16.77 -2.76
C TRP A 69 -4.85 -16.01 -1.76
N LEU A 70 -5.44 -15.45 -0.68
CA LEU A 70 -4.74 -14.69 0.35
C LEU A 70 -3.77 -15.54 1.17
N CYS A 71 -3.96 -16.87 1.21
CA CYS A 71 -3.10 -17.81 1.93
C CYS A 71 -1.73 -18.01 1.25
N LYS A 72 -1.56 -17.64 -0.02
CA LYS A 72 -0.27 -17.79 -0.73
C LYS A 72 0.78 -16.86 -0.13
N HIS A 73 2.03 -17.33 -0.08
CA HIS A 73 3.14 -16.58 0.52
C HIS A 73 3.38 -15.19 -0.12
N VAL A 74 3.05 -15.01 -1.40
CA VAL A 74 3.18 -13.71 -2.11
C VAL A 74 2.28 -12.62 -1.54
N HIS A 75 1.28 -12.97 -0.73
CA HIS A 75 0.36 -12.03 -0.08
C HIS A 75 0.71 -11.75 1.39
N LYS A 76 1.90 -12.16 1.87
CA LYS A 76 2.43 -11.70 3.17
C LYS A 76 2.64 -10.19 3.17
N HIS A 77 2.26 -9.52 4.26
CA HIS A 77 2.49 -8.08 4.46
C HIS A 77 2.12 -7.20 3.25
N ARG A 78 0.86 -7.27 2.81
CA ARG A 78 0.35 -6.46 1.67
C ARG A 78 0.30 -4.98 2.04
N GLU A 79 -0.05 -4.68 3.28
CA GLU A 79 -0.11 -3.36 3.88
C GLU A 79 1.25 -2.65 3.85
N LEU A 80 2.34 -3.38 4.14
CA LEU A 80 3.71 -2.83 4.10
C LEU A 80 4.21 -2.56 2.67
N ARG A 81 3.66 -3.27 1.68
CA ARG A 81 4.04 -3.16 0.25
C ARG A 81 3.10 -2.26 -0.56
N GLY A 82 2.10 -1.65 0.08
CA GLY A 82 1.10 -0.81 -0.60
C GLY A 82 0.29 -1.61 -1.64
N LEU A 83 -0.16 -2.81 -1.27
CA LEU A 83 -0.97 -3.70 -2.13
C LEU A 83 -2.45 -3.80 -1.69
N THR A 84 -2.80 -3.21 -0.54
CA THR A 84 -4.19 -2.96 -0.13
C THR A 84 -4.82 -1.85 -0.96
N SER A 85 -6.13 -1.65 -0.87
CA SER A 85 -6.81 -0.57 -1.61
C SER A 85 -6.26 0.80 -1.21
N ALA A 86 -6.21 1.07 0.10
CA ALA A 86 -5.65 2.31 0.66
C ALA A 86 -4.16 2.48 0.37
N GLY A 87 -3.37 1.39 0.36
CA GLY A 87 -1.96 1.45 -0.01
C GLY A 87 -1.74 1.76 -1.49
N LYS A 88 -2.54 1.15 -2.39
CA LYS A 88 -2.42 1.35 -3.85
C LYS A 88 -2.73 2.77 -4.28
N SER A 89 -3.68 3.46 -3.65
CA SER A 89 -4.03 4.84 -4.00
C SER A 89 -2.82 5.78 -3.88
N SER A 90 -2.01 5.62 -2.82
CA SER A 90 -0.77 6.40 -2.63
C SER A 90 0.32 6.14 -3.68
N ARG A 91 0.26 5.00 -4.40
CA ARG A 91 1.26 4.64 -5.42
C ARG A 91 1.04 5.39 -6.74
N GLY A 92 -0.14 5.98 -6.95
CA GLY A 92 -0.47 6.72 -8.17
C GLY A 92 -0.42 5.85 -9.43
N ILE A 93 -0.92 4.62 -9.33
CA ILE A 93 -1.01 3.67 -10.46
C ILE A 93 -2.40 3.79 -11.06
N GLY A 94 -2.49 3.89 -12.38
CA GLY A 94 -3.75 4.00 -13.10
C GLY A 94 -3.54 3.98 -14.62
N LYS A 95 -4.59 4.31 -15.37
CA LYS A 95 -4.59 4.31 -16.85
C LYS A 95 -4.81 5.72 -17.40
N GLY A 96 -4.20 6.01 -18.54
CA GLY A 96 -4.34 7.30 -19.25
C GLY A 96 -3.21 8.29 -18.95
N TYR A 97 -3.28 9.45 -19.59
CA TYR A 97 -2.20 10.46 -19.59
C TYR A 97 -1.79 10.94 -18.19
N ARG A 98 -2.74 10.96 -17.24
CA ARG A 98 -2.51 11.35 -15.83
C ARG A 98 -1.58 10.40 -15.06
N TYR A 99 -1.33 9.19 -15.57
CA TYR A 99 -0.54 8.15 -14.90
C TYR A 99 0.79 7.85 -15.61
N SER A 100 1.29 8.79 -16.42
CA SER A 100 2.54 8.65 -17.18
C SER A 100 3.77 8.37 -16.30
N GLN A 101 3.74 8.78 -15.02
CA GLN A 101 4.82 8.59 -14.06
C GLN A 101 4.90 7.17 -13.50
N THR A 102 3.92 6.30 -13.74
CA THR A 102 3.89 4.93 -13.22
C THR A 102 3.76 3.86 -14.31
N ILE A 103 3.94 4.23 -15.58
CA ILE A 103 4.00 3.28 -16.71
C ILE A 103 5.13 2.26 -16.44
N GLY A 104 4.77 0.98 -16.39
CA GLY A 104 5.66 -0.11 -15.96
C GLY A 104 5.46 -0.56 -14.51
N GLY A 105 4.40 -0.11 -13.83
CA GLY A 105 3.91 -0.66 -12.56
C GLY A 105 4.33 0.11 -11.29
N SER A 106 5.32 0.99 -11.36
CA SER A 106 5.70 1.89 -10.27
C SER A 106 6.48 3.10 -10.77
N ARG A 107 6.58 4.16 -9.95
CA ARG A 107 7.39 5.35 -10.26
C ARG A 107 8.86 5.01 -10.50
N ARG A 108 9.43 4.12 -9.67
CA ARG A 108 10.83 3.70 -9.80
C ARG A 108 11.07 2.88 -11.08
N ALA A 109 10.14 1.99 -11.44
CA ALA A 109 10.24 1.23 -12.68
C ALA A 109 10.20 2.15 -13.91
N ALA A 110 9.27 3.13 -13.92
CA ALA A 110 9.17 4.13 -14.98
C ALA A 110 10.45 4.97 -15.09
N TRP A 111 10.98 5.44 -13.96
CA TRP A 111 12.22 6.22 -13.92
C TRP A 111 13.41 5.40 -14.43
N LYS A 112 13.59 4.15 -13.96
CA LYS A 112 14.68 3.28 -14.41
C LYS A 112 14.64 3.10 -15.92
N ARG A 113 13.46 2.78 -16.49
CA ARG A 113 13.29 2.62 -17.94
C ARG A 113 13.69 3.88 -18.73
N LYS A 114 13.29 5.07 -18.26
CA LYS A 114 13.59 6.35 -18.93
C LYS A 114 15.06 6.76 -18.84
N ASN A 115 15.77 6.30 -17.82
CA ASN A 115 17.16 6.66 -17.56
C ASN A 115 18.14 5.51 -17.89
N THR A 116 17.68 4.44 -18.54
CA THR A 116 18.56 3.35 -19.02
C THR A 116 18.78 3.54 -20.52
N LEU A 117 20.04 3.81 -20.92
CA LEU A 117 20.45 3.81 -22.32
C LEU A 117 20.55 2.36 -22.82
N GLN A 118 19.86 2.03 -23.91
CA GLN A 118 20.02 0.75 -24.59
C GLN A 118 21.11 0.89 -25.66
N MET A 119 22.18 0.13 -25.53
CA MET A 119 23.23 0.05 -26.54
C MET A 119 23.07 -1.28 -27.28
N HIS A 120 22.51 -1.21 -28.48
CA HIS A 120 22.43 -2.36 -29.38
C HIS A 120 23.79 -2.56 -30.05
N ARG A 121 24.10 -3.80 -30.43
CA ARG A 121 25.29 -4.14 -31.21
C ARG A 121 25.04 -3.90 -32.69
#